data_AF-A0AAQ4F657-F1
#
_entry.id   AF-A0AAQ4F657-F1
#
_cell.length_a   1.000
_cell.length_b   1.000
_cell.length_c   1.000
_cell.angle_alpha   90.00
_cell.angle_beta   90.00
_cell.angle_gamma   90.00
#
_symmetry.space_group_name_H-M   'P 1'
#
loop_
_entity.id
_entity.type
_entity.pdbx_description
1 polymer ?
#
loop_
_entity_poly.entity_id
_entity_poly.type
_entity_poly.pdbx_seq_one_letter_code
_entity_poly.pdbx_strand_id
1 'polypeptide(L)'
;MEEGGREPPLHRVRHLLTGVNWRLTRFVDDVPYYHTCGLCNVIPKKTMLLPCSHVLCEPCHKGSLQDEQGEDGVEGVCPLDRKQFKARHCARIQLSEKKANSLQAYCWNPEQGCDFVGTLHDILTHCEEECSFHALACPRCGESVLHADLPAHYTAGCGDTIDNEDVRESSADEDEATRENGDFRLEDLKTFLRELDVLDTEPL
;
A
#
# COMPACT_ATOMS: atom_id res chain seq x y z
N MET A 1 -11.69 -19.29 28.44
CA MET A 1 -10.89 -19.89 27.35
C MET A 1 -10.71 -18.80 26.33
N GLU A 2 -9.65 -18.01 26.49
CA GLU A 2 -9.27 -17.02 25.49
C GLU A 2 -8.64 -17.82 24.36
N GLU A 3 -9.35 -17.92 23.23
CA GLU A 3 -8.71 -18.35 21.99
C GLU A 3 -7.59 -17.36 21.73
N GLY A 4 -6.35 -17.81 21.87
CA GLY A 4 -5.18 -17.06 21.44
C GLY A 4 -5.25 -16.89 19.94
N GLY A 5 -6.05 -15.93 19.49
CA GLY A 5 -6.26 -15.60 18.09
C GLY A 5 -4.92 -15.20 17.51
N ARG A 6 -4.34 -16.08 16.68
CA ARG A 6 -3.14 -15.75 15.93
C ARG A 6 -3.50 -14.56 15.04
N GLU A 7 -2.73 -13.48 15.17
CA GLU A 7 -2.93 -12.32 14.30
C GLU A 7 -2.82 -12.75 12.83
N PRO A 8 -3.78 -12.33 11.99
CA PRO A 8 -3.78 -12.69 10.58
C PRO A 8 -2.51 -12.17 9.89
N PRO A 9 -1.95 -12.93 8.94
CA PRO A 9 -0.67 -12.61 8.33
C PRO A 9 -0.70 -11.32 7.51
N LEU A 10 0.27 -10.42 7.75
CA LEU A 10 0.47 -9.20 6.96
C LEU A 10 1.62 -9.39 5.97
N HIS A 11 1.30 -9.28 4.68
CA HIS A 11 2.28 -9.39 3.60
C HIS A 11 2.10 -8.29 2.56
N ARG A 12 3.18 -8.00 1.83
CA ARG A 12 3.11 -7.21 0.60
C ARG A 12 3.12 -8.15 -0.59
N VAL A 13 2.33 -7.86 -1.61
CA VAL A 13 2.37 -8.60 -2.88
C VAL A 13 3.20 -7.86 -3.91
N ARG A 14 3.79 -8.61 -4.86
CA ARG A 14 4.54 -8.02 -5.97
C ARG A 14 4.29 -8.77 -7.27
N HIS A 15 3.95 -7.99 -8.31
CA HIS A 15 3.66 -8.47 -9.67
C HIS A 15 2.47 -9.44 -9.72
N LEU A 16 1.50 -9.25 -8.83
CA LEU A 16 0.26 -10.04 -8.80
C LEU A 16 -0.92 -9.25 -9.36
N LEU A 17 -1.11 -8.01 -8.91
CA LEU A 17 -2.19 -7.13 -9.36
C LEU A 17 -1.75 -5.66 -9.25
N THR A 18 -1.95 -4.89 -10.32
CA THR A 18 -1.74 -3.43 -10.32
C THR A 18 -2.66 -2.79 -9.27
N GLY A 19 -2.21 -1.75 -8.57
CA GLY A 19 -2.96 -1.14 -7.45
C GLY A 19 -2.77 -1.83 -6.09
N VAL A 20 -2.48 -3.15 -6.07
CA VAL A 20 -2.22 -3.92 -4.84
C VAL A 20 -0.72 -4.06 -4.55
N ASN A 21 0.13 -4.00 -5.58
CA ASN A 21 1.57 -4.18 -5.44
C ASN A 21 2.16 -3.24 -4.36
N TRP A 22 3.01 -3.80 -3.49
CA TRP A 22 3.66 -3.12 -2.36
C TRP A 22 2.75 -2.61 -1.24
N ARG A 23 1.43 -2.72 -1.41
CA ARG A 23 0.48 -2.40 -0.35
C ARG A 23 0.49 -3.51 0.69
N LEU A 24 0.64 -3.12 1.95
CA LEU A 24 0.58 -4.06 3.07
C LEU A 24 -0.86 -4.57 3.17
N THR A 25 -1.02 -5.88 3.02
CA THR A 25 -2.32 -6.53 2.93
C THR A 25 -2.40 -7.62 3.99
N ARG A 26 -3.49 -7.61 4.75
CA ARG A 26 -3.80 -8.61 5.76
C ARG A 26 -4.57 -9.74 5.10
N PHE A 27 -3.99 -10.92 5.03
CA PHE A 27 -4.64 -12.10 4.43
C PHE A 27 -5.48 -12.83 5.46
N VAL A 28 -6.58 -13.44 5.01
CA VAL A 28 -7.46 -14.25 5.87
C VAL A 28 -6.74 -15.53 6.27
N ASP A 29 -6.19 -16.23 5.28
CA ASP A 29 -5.45 -17.47 5.47
C ASP A 29 -3.94 -17.25 5.37
N ASP A 30 -3.19 -18.14 6.01
CA ASP A 30 -1.75 -18.24 5.81
C ASP A 30 -1.41 -18.52 4.35
N VAL A 31 -0.60 -17.65 3.77
CA VAL A 31 0.00 -17.90 2.47
C VAL A 31 1.10 -18.95 2.66
N PRO A 32 1.09 -20.06 1.88
CA PRO A 32 2.08 -21.12 2.06
C PRO A 32 3.50 -20.55 2.00
N TYR A 33 4.34 -20.94 2.96
CA TYR A 33 5.67 -20.32 3.17
C TYR A 33 6.54 -20.27 1.91
N TYR A 34 6.40 -21.25 1.02
CA TYR A 34 7.14 -21.32 -0.25
C TYR A 34 6.70 -20.30 -1.31
N HIS A 35 5.64 -19.54 -1.06
CA HIS A 35 5.25 -18.37 -1.85
C HIS A 35 5.67 -17.04 -1.22
N THR A 36 6.26 -17.06 -0.02
CA THR A 36 6.66 -15.86 0.72
C THR A 36 8.19 -15.82 0.84
N CYS A 37 8.79 -14.67 0.53
CA CYS A 37 10.22 -14.47 0.71
C CYS A 37 10.56 -14.41 2.22
N GLY A 38 11.39 -15.32 2.71
CA GLY A 38 11.81 -15.33 4.11
C GLY A 38 12.74 -14.17 4.52
N LEU A 39 13.26 -13.39 3.56
CA LEU A 39 14.11 -12.23 3.85
C LEU A 39 13.31 -10.92 3.93
N CYS A 40 12.39 -10.69 2.98
CA CYS A 40 11.66 -9.42 2.88
C CYS A 40 10.14 -9.53 3.10
N ASN A 41 9.64 -10.75 3.38
CA ASN A 41 8.23 -11.06 3.64
C ASN A 41 7.23 -10.69 2.52
N VAL A 42 7.74 -10.42 1.31
CA VAL A 42 6.92 -10.18 0.11
C VAL A 42 6.44 -11.51 -0.47
N ILE A 43 5.23 -11.54 -1.00
CA ILE A 43 4.66 -12.60 -1.85
C ILE A 43 4.85 -12.20 -3.32
N PRO A 44 5.92 -12.65 -3.99
CA PRO A 44 6.13 -12.42 -5.41
C PRO A 44 5.35 -13.42 -6.27
N LYS A 45 5.22 -13.12 -7.57
CA LYS A 45 4.79 -14.12 -8.58
C LYS A 45 5.67 -15.38 -8.57
N LYS A 46 6.96 -15.25 -8.20
CA LYS A 46 8.00 -16.29 -8.28
C LYS A 46 8.94 -16.25 -7.09
N THR A 47 9.20 -17.42 -6.52
CA THR A 47 10.18 -17.64 -5.44
C THR A 47 11.23 -18.66 -5.86
N MET A 48 12.38 -18.59 -5.18
CA MET A 48 13.50 -19.51 -5.31
C MET A 48 13.66 -20.25 -3.97
N LEU A 49 13.46 -21.56 -3.98
CA LEU A 49 13.73 -22.45 -2.86
C LEU A 49 15.19 -22.90 -2.93
N LEU A 50 15.98 -22.50 -1.94
CA LEU A 50 17.39 -22.85 -1.84
C LEU A 50 17.55 -24.28 -1.29
N PRO A 51 18.69 -24.95 -1.52
CA PRO A 51 19.00 -26.26 -0.94
C PRO A 51 18.95 -26.30 0.60
N CYS A 52 19.17 -25.15 1.25
CA CYS A 52 19.02 -25.01 2.70
C CYS A 52 17.56 -24.89 3.17
N SER A 53 16.59 -25.06 2.27
CA SER A 53 15.13 -24.95 2.49
C SER A 53 14.59 -23.55 2.75
N HIS A 54 15.43 -22.51 2.68
CA HIS A 54 14.99 -21.13 2.71
C HIS A 54 14.43 -20.67 1.36
N VAL A 55 13.46 -19.76 1.39
CA VAL A 55 12.72 -19.29 0.22
C VAL A 55 12.99 -17.79 0.04
N LEU A 56 13.43 -17.39 -1.16
CA LEU A 56 13.72 -15.99 -1.50
C LEU A 56 12.90 -15.55 -2.72
N CYS A 57 12.55 -14.26 -2.82
CA CYS A 57 12.06 -13.69 -4.08
C CYS A 57 13.22 -13.49 -5.07
N GLU A 58 12.92 -13.34 -6.37
CA GLU A 58 13.95 -13.19 -7.42
C GLU A 58 14.99 -12.08 -7.13
N PRO A 59 14.61 -10.86 -6.68
CA PRO A 59 15.60 -9.83 -6.32
C PRO A 59 16.51 -10.24 -5.16
N CYS A 60 15.95 -10.80 -4.08
CA CYS A 60 16.73 -11.24 -2.93
C CYS A 60 17.65 -12.41 -3.30
N HIS A 61 17.19 -13.33 -4.13
CA HIS A 61 18.02 -14.41 -4.67
C HIS A 61 19.16 -13.85 -5.52
N LYS A 62 18.87 -12.96 -6.48
CA LYS A 62 19.91 -12.34 -7.33
C LYS A 62 20.97 -11.60 -6.49
N GLY A 63 20.53 -10.84 -5.49
CA GLY A 63 21.44 -10.13 -4.57
C GLY A 63 22.25 -11.06 -3.64
N SER A 64 21.93 -12.36 -3.60
CA SER A 64 22.66 -13.37 -2.81
C SER A 64 23.69 -14.14 -3.63
N LEU A 65 23.77 -13.89 -4.95
CA LEU A 65 24.75 -14.51 -5.85
C LEU A 65 26.05 -13.69 -5.83
N GLN A 66 27.18 -14.38 -5.93
CA GLN A 66 28.51 -13.77 -5.77
C GLN A 66 29.20 -13.43 -7.11
N ASP A 67 28.70 -13.93 -8.25
CA ASP A 67 29.26 -13.69 -9.59
C ASP A 67 28.16 -13.52 -10.67
N GLU A 68 28.40 -12.69 -11.70
CA GLU A 68 27.49 -12.54 -12.87
C GLU A 68 27.95 -13.34 -14.11
N GLN A 69 28.98 -14.20 -14.00
CA GLN A 69 29.55 -14.92 -15.15
C GLN A 69 29.16 -16.41 -15.19
N GLY A 70 28.30 -16.76 -16.15
CA GLY A 70 28.09 -18.12 -16.67
C GLY A 70 26.96 -18.94 -16.01
N GLU A 71 26.04 -19.45 -16.82
CA GLU A 71 24.79 -20.12 -16.39
C GLU A 71 24.99 -21.45 -15.63
N ASP A 72 26.14 -22.09 -15.77
CA ASP A 72 26.38 -23.43 -15.23
C ASP A 72 26.99 -23.46 -13.82
N GLY A 73 27.40 -22.32 -13.25
CA GLY A 73 28.31 -22.30 -12.09
C GLY A 73 28.04 -21.28 -10.99
N VAL A 74 27.08 -20.38 -11.12
CA VAL A 74 26.93 -19.25 -10.18
C VAL A 74 26.69 -19.72 -8.74
N GLU A 75 27.63 -19.37 -7.87
CA GLU A 75 27.55 -19.65 -6.44
C GLU A 75 26.95 -18.45 -5.69
N GLY A 76 26.32 -18.74 -4.56
CA GLY A 76 25.71 -17.74 -3.72
C GLY A 76 25.74 -18.18 -2.26
N VAL A 77 25.47 -17.23 -1.37
CA VAL A 77 25.40 -17.46 0.07
C VAL A 77 24.00 -17.09 0.55
N CYS A 78 23.33 -18.03 1.20
CA CYS A 78 22.00 -17.76 1.75
C CYS A 78 22.09 -16.63 2.79
N PRO A 79 21.30 -15.56 2.68
CA PRO A 79 21.36 -14.44 3.61
C PRO A 79 20.80 -14.77 5.00
N LEU A 80 20.05 -15.88 5.14
CA LEU A 80 19.38 -16.25 6.39
C LEU A 80 20.25 -17.17 7.26
N ASP A 81 21.03 -18.09 6.67
CA ASP A 81 21.85 -19.06 7.41
C ASP A 81 23.32 -19.15 6.95
N ARG A 82 23.72 -18.30 6.01
CA ARG A 82 25.08 -18.22 5.45
C ARG A 82 25.58 -19.51 4.77
N LYS A 83 24.70 -20.46 4.46
CA LYS A 83 25.09 -21.66 3.71
C LYS A 83 25.31 -21.33 2.24
N GLN A 84 26.37 -21.89 1.67
CA GLN A 84 26.65 -21.80 0.24
C GLN A 84 25.61 -22.59 -0.57
N PHE A 85 25.26 -22.09 -1.74
CA PHE A 85 24.41 -22.78 -2.69
C PHE A 85 24.86 -22.49 -4.13
N LYS A 86 24.41 -23.35 -5.06
CA LYS A 86 24.59 -23.13 -6.50
C LYS A 86 23.24 -22.79 -7.09
N ALA A 87 23.16 -21.76 -7.93
CA ALA A 87 21.90 -21.26 -8.49
C ALA A 87 21.11 -22.36 -9.21
N ARG A 88 21.80 -23.25 -9.94
CA ARG A 88 21.20 -24.41 -10.64
C ARG A 88 20.53 -25.44 -9.72
N HIS A 89 20.85 -25.45 -8.43
CA HIS A 89 20.24 -26.35 -7.44
C HIS A 89 19.04 -25.70 -6.74
N CYS A 90 18.73 -24.44 -7.03
CA CYS A 90 17.56 -23.77 -6.48
C CYS A 90 16.32 -24.16 -7.30
N ALA A 91 15.24 -24.54 -6.62
CA ALA A 91 13.96 -24.80 -7.28
C ALA A 91 13.18 -23.50 -7.45
N ARG A 92 12.69 -23.23 -8.67
CA ARG A 92 11.82 -22.09 -8.95
C ARG A 92 10.37 -22.48 -8.71
N ILE A 93 9.69 -21.75 -7.81
CA ILE A 93 8.29 -21.99 -7.47
C ILE A 93 7.45 -20.82 -7.99
N GLN A 94 6.43 -21.15 -8.78
CA GLN A 94 5.54 -20.18 -9.41
C GLN A 94 4.22 -20.12 -8.63
N LEU A 95 3.80 -18.92 -8.22
CA LEU A 95 2.42 -18.70 -7.81
C LEU A 95 1.59 -18.54 -9.09
N SER A 96 0.64 -19.45 -9.31
CA SER A 96 -0.29 -19.38 -10.45
C SER A 96 -1.27 -18.22 -10.24
N GLU A 97 -1.70 -17.58 -11.33
CA GLU A 97 -2.71 -16.50 -11.29
C GLU A 97 -4.02 -16.96 -10.63
N LYS A 98 -4.48 -18.18 -10.94
CA LYS A 98 -5.66 -18.77 -10.28
C LYS A 98 -5.53 -18.78 -8.75
N LYS A 99 -4.37 -19.19 -8.23
CA LYS A 99 -4.11 -19.24 -6.78
C LYS A 99 -3.89 -17.85 -6.17
N ALA A 100 -3.25 -16.94 -6.90
CA ALA A 100 -3.11 -15.55 -6.47
C ALA A 100 -4.48 -14.88 -6.34
N ASN A 101 -5.37 -15.09 -7.32
CA ASN A 101 -6.73 -14.55 -7.33
C ASN A 101 -7.65 -15.23 -6.31
N SER A 102 -7.32 -16.43 -5.83
CA SER A 102 -8.07 -17.07 -4.75
C SER A 102 -7.65 -16.62 -3.35
N LEU A 103 -6.54 -15.86 -3.21
CA LEU A 103 -6.11 -15.36 -1.90
C LEU A 103 -7.16 -14.37 -1.37
N GLN A 104 -7.71 -14.70 -0.20
CA GLN A 104 -8.64 -13.84 0.52
C GLN A 104 -7.87 -12.88 1.43
N ALA A 105 -8.31 -11.64 1.48
CA ALA A 105 -7.75 -10.63 2.36
C ALA A 105 -8.84 -9.69 2.88
N TYR A 106 -8.51 -8.96 3.93
CA TYR A 106 -9.35 -7.92 4.50
C TYR A 106 -9.17 -6.62 3.70
N CYS A 107 -10.21 -5.79 3.68
CA CYS A 107 -10.11 -4.39 3.26
C CYS A 107 -8.92 -3.70 3.95
N TRP A 108 -8.36 -2.68 3.30
CA TRP A 108 -7.24 -1.91 3.84
C TRP A 108 -7.63 -0.90 4.91
N ASN A 109 -8.92 -0.71 5.17
CA ASN A 109 -9.44 0.20 6.19
C ASN A 109 -10.13 -0.53 7.36
N PRO A 110 -9.62 -1.66 7.90
CA PRO A 110 -10.32 -2.41 8.94
C PRO A 110 -10.27 -1.68 10.29
N GLU A 111 -9.20 -0.90 10.52
CA GLU A 111 -9.04 -0.05 11.70
C GLU A 111 -10.06 1.10 11.71
N GLN A 112 -10.62 1.44 10.55
CA GLN A 112 -11.66 2.45 10.39
C GLN A 112 -13.08 1.86 10.46
N GLY A 113 -13.20 0.54 10.63
CA GLY A 113 -14.49 -0.15 10.77
C GLY A 113 -14.97 -0.88 9.53
N CYS A 114 -14.18 -0.95 8.45
CA CYS A 114 -14.55 -1.77 7.30
C CYS A 114 -14.32 -3.27 7.58
N ASP A 115 -15.37 -4.07 7.50
CA ASP A 115 -15.34 -5.52 7.70
C ASP A 115 -15.31 -6.32 6.39
N PHE A 116 -15.18 -5.65 5.24
CA PHE A 116 -15.16 -6.29 3.93
C PHE A 116 -13.98 -7.26 3.79
N VAL A 117 -14.28 -8.46 3.28
CA VAL A 117 -13.32 -9.52 2.97
C VAL A 117 -13.62 -10.05 1.57
N GLY A 118 -12.57 -10.21 0.75
CA GLY A 118 -12.72 -10.72 -0.60
C GLY A 118 -11.39 -11.13 -1.22
N THR A 119 -11.39 -11.40 -2.52
CA THR A 119 -10.13 -11.63 -3.25
C THR A 119 -9.31 -10.34 -3.32
N LEU A 120 -8.03 -10.44 -3.67
CA LEU A 120 -7.20 -9.23 -3.92
C LEU A 120 -7.80 -8.29 -4.99
N HIS A 121 -8.53 -8.84 -5.96
CA HIS A 121 -9.22 -8.05 -6.98
C HIS A 121 -10.44 -7.34 -6.38
N ASP A 122 -11.28 -8.08 -5.64
CA ASP A 122 -12.48 -7.52 -5.02
C ASP A 122 -12.13 -6.43 -4.01
N ILE A 123 -11.05 -6.61 -3.25
CA ILE A 123 -10.56 -5.58 -2.31
C ILE A 123 -10.14 -4.31 -3.04
N LEU A 124 -9.46 -4.45 -4.18
CA LEU A 124 -9.05 -3.29 -4.97
C LEU A 124 -10.29 -2.52 -5.45
N THR A 125 -11.23 -3.21 -6.11
CA THR A 125 -12.49 -2.61 -6.58
C THR A 125 -13.27 -1.98 -5.42
N HIS A 126 -13.42 -2.70 -4.31
CA HIS A 126 -14.07 -2.19 -3.11
C HIS A 126 -13.41 -0.91 -2.59
N CYS A 127 -12.08 -0.91 -2.46
CA CYS A 127 -11.37 0.25 -1.93
C CYS A 127 -11.32 1.43 -2.91
N GLU A 128 -11.43 1.22 -4.21
CA GLU A 128 -11.43 2.32 -5.19
C GLU A 128 -12.83 2.91 -5.40
N GLU A 129 -13.87 2.09 -5.32
CA GLU A 129 -15.22 2.48 -5.77
C GLU A 129 -16.29 2.48 -4.69
N GLU A 130 -16.15 1.67 -3.62
CA GLU A 130 -17.27 1.35 -2.71
C GLU A 130 -17.02 1.70 -1.23
N CYS A 131 -15.76 1.69 -0.79
CA CYS A 131 -15.42 1.76 0.62
C CYS A 131 -15.68 3.16 1.21
N SER A 132 -16.63 3.24 2.14
CA SER A 132 -16.96 4.49 2.86
C SER A 132 -16.03 4.78 4.05
N PHE A 133 -15.14 3.84 4.41
CA PHE A 133 -14.27 3.93 5.59
C PHE A 133 -12.87 4.49 5.29
N HIS A 134 -12.73 5.29 4.24
CA HIS A 134 -11.46 5.97 3.96
C HIS A 134 -11.22 7.07 4.98
N ALA A 135 -10.19 6.92 5.81
CA ALA A 135 -9.75 7.98 6.71
C ALA A 135 -8.79 8.94 6.00
N LEU A 136 -8.97 10.23 6.25
CA LEU A 136 -8.14 11.32 5.76
C LEU A 136 -7.72 12.20 6.94
N ALA A 137 -6.53 12.79 6.87
CA ALA A 137 -6.17 13.87 7.78
C ALA A 137 -6.94 15.14 7.37
N CYS A 138 -7.72 15.69 8.29
CA CYS A 138 -8.45 16.93 8.10
C CYS A 138 -7.46 18.06 7.78
N PRO A 139 -7.58 18.78 6.65
CA PRO A 139 -6.64 19.84 6.29
C PRO A 139 -6.62 21.05 7.23
N ARG A 140 -7.64 21.21 8.09
CA ARG A 140 -7.75 22.32 9.05
C ARG A 140 -7.15 22.02 10.41
N CYS A 141 -7.49 20.87 11.00
CA CYS A 141 -7.07 20.51 12.36
C CYS A 141 -6.08 19.34 12.41
N GLY A 142 -5.85 18.64 11.30
CA GLY A 142 -4.99 17.45 11.23
C GLY A 142 -5.62 16.16 11.79
N GLU A 143 -6.83 16.21 12.33
CA GLU A 143 -7.52 15.04 12.89
C GLU A 143 -7.82 13.99 11.80
N SER A 144 -7.71 12.71 12.14
CA SER A 144 -8.10 11.62 11.24
C SER A 144 -9.62 11.47 11.21
N VAL A 145 -10.25 11.80 10.09
CA VAL A 145 -11.70 11.79 9.90
C VAL A 145 -12.06 10.93 8.67
N LEU A 146 -13.17 10.20 8.72
CA LEU A 146 -13.66 9.50 7.53
C LEU A 146 -14.02 10.51 6.43
N HIS A 147 -13.68 10.20 5.19
CA HIS A 147 -13.98 11.06 4.04
C HIS A 147 -15.47 11.39 3.94
N ALA A 148 -16.35 10.43 4.25
CA ALA A 148 -17.79 10.62 4.30
C ALA A 148 -18.25 11.61 5.39
N ASP A 149 -17.51 11.69 6.50
CA ASP A 149 -17.86 12.52 7.67
C ASP A 149 -17.16 13.88 7.65
N LEU A 150 -16.21 14.10 6.72
CA LEU A 150 -15.46 15.35 6.62
C LEU A 150 -16.35 16.61 6.50
N PRO A 151 -17.46 16.60 5.71
CA PRO A 151 -18.37 17.74 5.69
C PRO A 151 -19.05 18.01 7.04
N ALA A 152 -19.51 16.95 7.71
CA ALA A 152 -20.14 17.05 9.02
C ALA A 152 -19.17 17.59 10.06
N HIS A 153 -17.92 17.11 10.05
CA HIS A 153 -16.83 17.60 10.89
C HIS A 153 -16.59 19.11 10.70
N TYR A 154 -16.61 19.62 9.46
CA TYR A 154 -16.46 21.05 9.20
C TYR A 154 -17.63 21.87 9.74
N THR A 155 -18.87 21.38 9.56
CA THR A 155 -20.07 22.06 10.07
C THR A 155 -20.18 22.05 11.60
N ALA A 156 -19.50 21.11 12.27
CA ALA A 156 -19.47 20.97 13.72
C ALA A 156 -18.45 21.88 14.42
N GLY A 157 -17.73 22.73 13.68
CA GLY A 157 -16.74 23.66 14.27
C GLY A 157 -15.31 23.11 14.27
N CYS A 158 -14.90 22.46 13.17
CA CYS A 158 -13.53 21.98 12.98
C CYS A 158 -12.50 23.09 13.25
N GLY A 159 -11.67 22.91 14.29
CA GLY A 159 -10.61 23.84 14.66
C GLY A 159 -11.02 24.96 15.63
N ASP A 160 -12.27 24.95 16.12
CA ASP A 160 -12.75 25.96 17.07
C ASP A 160 -12.21 25.76 18.50
N THR A 161 -11.46 24.68 18.74
CA THR A 161 -10.70 24.44 19.98
C THR A 161 -9.20 24.63 19.74
N ILE A 162 -8.78 25.85 19.42
CA ILE A 162 -7.44 26.30 19.85
C ILE A 162 -7.60 26.74 21.30
N ASP A 163 -7.61 25.78 22.22
CA ASP A 163 -7.50 26.11 23.64
C ASP A 163 -6.08 26.59 23.92
N ASN A 164 -6.04 27.85 24.37
CA ASN A 164 -4.93 28.48 25.06
C ASN A 164 -4.33 27.55 26.12
N GLU A 165 -3.04 27.23 26.00
CA GLU A 165 -2.06 27.26 27.09
C GLU A 165 -0.66 26.94 26.55
N ASP A 166 0.11 27.96 26.18
CA ASP A 166 1.30 28.36 26.93
C ASP A 166 1.91 29.63 26.34
N VAL A 167 1.60 30.77 26.97
CA VAL A 167 2.33 32.02 26.81
C VAL A 167 3.66 31.87 27.53
N ARG A 168 4.77 31.78 26.78
CA ARG A 168 6.04 32.41 27.17
C ARG A 168 6.69 33.09 25.96
N GLU A 169 6.71 34.40 26.06
CA GLU A 169 7.27 35.39 25.15
C GLU A 169 8.73 35.07 24.73
N SER A 170 9.03 35.25 23.43
CA SER A 170 9.87 36.39 23.01
C SER A 170 9.96 36.54 21.49
N SER A 171 9.75 37.79 21.07
CA SER A 171 10.26 38.51 19.89
C SER A 171 9.86 38.06 18.47
N ALA A 172 9.02 38.93 17.88
CA ALA A 172 9.16 39.55 16.55
C ALA A 172 9.78 38.70 15.44
N ASP A 173 8.96 38.36 14.44
CA ASP A 173 9.08 38.97 13.12
C ASP A 173 7.74 38.82 12.38
N GLU A 174 7.29 39.92 11.78
CA GLU A 174 6.10 39.99 10.95
C GLU A 174 6.40 39.28 9.62
N ASP A 175 5.66 38.21 9.32
CA ASP A 175 5.42 37.77 7.96
C ASP A 175 3.99 37.24 7.87
N GLU A 176 3.07 38.18 7.66
CA GLU A 176 1.68 37.90 7.32
C GLU A 176 1.63 37.36 5.89
N ALA A 177 1.90 36.07 5.74
CA ALA A 177 1.52 35.33 4.54
C ALA A 177 -0.01 35.15 4.59
N THR A 178 -0.71 36.15 4.06
CA THR A 178 -2.12 36.03 3.69
C THR A 178 -2.27 34.77 2.85
N ARG A 179 -2.92 33.76 3.43
CA ARG A 179 -3.48 32.66 2.65
C ARG A 179 -4.57 33.30 1.80
N GLU A 180 -4.23 33.61 0.56
CA GLU A 180 -5.22 33.92 -0.46
C GLU A 180 -6.11 32.68 -0.57
N ASN A 181 -7.24 32.71 0.15
CA ASN A 181 -8.40 31.95 -0.23
C ASN A 181 -8.78 32.49 -1.61
N GLY A 182 -8.23 31.86 -2.66
CA GLY A 182 -8.54 32.19 -4.03
C GLY A 182 -10.06 32.13 -4.16
N ASP A 183 -10.68 33.31 -4.28
CA ASP A 183 -12.07 33.45 -4.66
C ASP A 183 -12.17 32.99 -6.11
N PHE A 184 -12.13 31.68 -6.30
CA PHE A 184 -12.22 31.06 -7.59
C PHE A 184 -13.68 31.16 -8.01
N ARG A 185 -13.99 32.18 -8.81
CA ARG A 185 -15.35 32.43 -9.26
C ARG A 185 -15.81 31.25 -10.09
N LEU A 186 -17.02 30.80 -9.84
CA LEU A 186 -17.64 29.69 -10.58
C LEU A 186 -17.62 29.94 -12.10
N GLU A 187 -17.63 31.21 -12.50
CA GLU A 187 -17.50 31.69 -13.87
C GLU A 187 -16.12 31.41 -14.50
N ASP A 188 -15.05 31.50 -13.71
CA ASP A 188 -13.69 31.19 -14.15
C ASP A 188 -13.54 29.67 -14.35
N LEU A 189 -14.15 28.86 -13.48
CA LEU A 189 -14.23 27.40 -13.66
C LEU A 189 -15.01 27.01 -14.92
N LYS A 190 -16.16 27.65 -15.16
CA LYS A 190 -16.98 27.39 -16.36
C LYS A 190 -16.23 27.74 -17.63
N THR A 191 -15.41 28.80 -17.60
CA THR A 191 -14.60 29.22 -18.75
C THR A 191 -13.48 28.20 -19.02
N PHE A 192 -12.77 27.78 -17.98
CA PHE A 192 -11.72 26.78 -18.08
C PHE A 192 -12.24 25.39 -18.53
N LEU A 193 -13.39 24.94 -18.01
CA LEU A 193 -14.00 23.67 -18.43
C LEU A 193 -14.44 23.69 -19.89
N ARG A 194 -14.91 24.85 -20.40
CA ARG A 194 -15.23 25.01 -21.81
C ARG A 194 -14.01 24.89 -22.71
N GLU A 195 -12.84 25.35 -22.26
CA GLU A 195 -11.58 25.23 -23.02
C GLU A 195 -11.08 23.79 -23.11
N LEU A 196 -11.33 22.97 -22.07
CA LEU A 196 -11.01 21.54 -22.08
C LEU A 196 -11.92 20.75 -23.03
N ASP A 197 -13.18 21.14 -23.19
CA ASP A 197 -14.13 20.52 -24.13
C ASP A 197 -13.85 20.86 -25.62
N VAL A 198 -12.89 21.75 -25.95
CA VAL A 198 -12.57 22.11 -27.36
C VAL A 198 -11.55 21.15 -28.00
N LEU A 199 -10.94 20.23 -27.24
CA LEU A 199 -9.97 19.27 -27.81
C LEU A 199 -10.59 17.98 -28.36
N ASP A 200 -11.91 17.78 -28.25
CA ASP A 200 -12.62 16.55 -28.71
C ASP A 200 -13.69 16.79 -29.80
N THR A 201 -13.49 17.77 -30.68
CA THR A 201 -14.12 17.80 -32.01
C THR A 201 -13.06 18.27 -33.00
N GLU A 202 -12.60 17.47 -33.97
CA GLU A 202 -13.43 17.09 -35.11
C GLU A 202 -13.18 15.67 -35.66
N PRO A 203 -14.23 15.03 -36.20
CA PRO A 203 -14.11 13.89 -37.12
C PRO A 203 -14.07 14.37 -38.59
N LEU A 204 -13.07 13.88 -39.35
CA LEU A 204 -13.16 13.15 -40.64
C LEU A 204 -11.79 13.12 -41.33
#